data_AF-A0A2T7NHK1-F1
#
_entry.id   AF-A0A2T7NHK1-F1
#
_cell.length_a   1.000
_cell.length_b   1.000
_cell.length_c   1.000
_cell.angle_alpha   90.00
_cell.angle_beta   90.00
_cell.angle_gamma   90.00
#
_symmetry.space_group_name_H-M   'P 1'
#
loop_
_entity.id
_entity.type
_entity.pdbx_description
1 polymer ?
#
loop_
_entity_poly.entity_id
_entity_poly.type
_entity_poly.pdbx_seq_one_letter_code
_entity_poly.pdbx_strand_id
1 'polypeptide(L)'
;MTLVAVFVTTLLPPCVDPQFPSAITTPNVRDSLRLVNILIRRPIGPVSVRRECRMLNTSEFERITDVLNRAKRDTRVRPNVYDAFAFLHANPDVNVGAHQGPGFLPFHRVFVFLFEKLLRMYDPTISLCYWDSSLEPTLPASSPTWTSRLFGTPSGVVQSGFAGGWMTPLGPLTRNVGQVGRPYIAQDLERILQRDFLGEISFPAGDVDNNLEEKHNYVHSFVGGLMGQVETASYDPIFWFHHTMVDCLYELFREQQRKKGINPMRDWPADYGEPAHAPFAAMRMGRLRMIDGANDFFTNRTFRCLPSPIFCTSNADCGAYMRCNPATSRCLSDTLDVVPASSGAASDLNTLLNGLGGPRSVNNLLNSAPARGFNQLFQAPSLDALSASSFLQSIGDSRFGSGTLGSSVFSRGRLPPAIYFQQASITSDDILFFLAIFPRRLF
;
A
#
# COMPACT_ATOMS: atom_id res chain seq x y z
N MET A 1 9.13 -38.05 43.68
CA MET A 1 7.85 -38.07 42.94
C MET A 1 6.94 -37.00 43.50
N THR A 2 6.86 -35.85 42.85
CA THR A 2 5.70 -34.95 42.93
C THR A 2 5.70 -34.10 41.65
N LEU A 3 4.93 -34.51 40.64
CA LEU A 3 4.70 -33.71 39.45
C LEU A 3 3.73 -32.59 39.80
N VAL A 4 4.18 -31.33 39.72
CA VAL A 4 3.29 -30.17 39.72
C VAL A 4 2.90 -29.91 38.27
N ALA A 5 1.65 -30.22 37.93
CA ALA A 5 1.08 -29.89 36.63
C ALA A 5 0.81 -28.38 36.57
N VAL A 6 1.64 -27.65 35.84
CA VAL A 6 1.38 -26.26 35.46
C VAL A 6 0.36 -26.30 34.32
N PHE A 7 -0.89 -25.97 34.62
CA PHE A 7 -1.89 -25.68 33.58
C PHE A 7 -1.51 -24.38 32.88
N VAL A 8 -0.94 -24.49 31.68
CA VAL A 8 -0.84 -23.37 30.75
C VAL A 8 -2.24 -23.13 30.20
N THR A 9 -2.93 -22.14 30.75
CA THR A 9 -4.11 -21.56 30.11
C THR A 9 -3.65 -20.91 28.81
N THR A 10 -3.89 -21.58 27.69
CA THR A 10 -3.79 -20.98 26.37
C THR A 10 -4.79 -19.83 26.32
N LEU A 11 -4.30 -18.59 26.41
CA LEU A 11 -5.06 -17.40 26.08
C LEU A 11 -5.44 -17.51 24.61
N LEU A 12 -6.68 -17.93 24.35
CA LEU A 12 -7.35 -17.70 23.08
C LEU A 12 -7.34 -16.19 22.80
N PRO A 13 -7.26 -15.75 21.54
CA PRO A 13 -7.37 -14.34 21.19
C PRO A 13 -8.66 -13.76 21.81
N PRO A 14 -8.63 -12.52 22.32
CA PRO A 14 -9.81 -11.95 22.95
C PRO A 14 -10.92 -11.82 21.89
N CYS A 15 -12.12 -12.19 22.30
CA CYS A 15 -13.40 -12.07 21.61
C CYS A 15 -13.80 -13.21 20.65
N VAL A 16 -14.19 -14.35 21.24
CA VAL A 16 -15.39 -15.06 20.77
C VAL A 16 -16.30 -15.24 21.99
N ASP A 17 -17.23 -14.31 22.20
CA ASP A 17 -18.31 -14.47 23.19
C ASP A 17 -19.36 -15.44 22.61
N PRO A 18 -19.59 -16.61 23.23
CA PRO A 18 -20.54 -17.60 22.74
C PRO A 18 -22.02 -17.19 22.89
N GLN A 19 -22.34 -16.08 23.58
CA GLN A 19 -23.71 -15.53 23.63
C GLN A 19 -24.08 -14.71 22.37
N PHE A 20 -23.10 -14.42 21.50
CA PHE A 20 -23.34 -13.80 20.20
C PHE A 20 -23.05 -14.83 19.09
N PRO A 21 -24.05 -15.43 18.43
CA PRO A 21 -23.80 -16.29 17.28
C PRO A 21 -23.01 -15.49 16.25
N SER A 22 -21.93 -16.06 15.71
CA SER A 22 -21.07 -15.45 14.69
C SER A 22 -21.94 -14.85 13.58
N ALA A 23 -22.16 -13.54 13.67
CA ALA A 23 -23.19 -12.89 12.88
C ALA A 23 -22.82 -12.94 11.40
N ILE A 24 -23.80 -12.69 10.54
CA ILE A 24 -23.68 -12.63 9.08
C ILE A 24 -22.74 -11.47 8.62
N THR A 25 -21.93 -10.92 9.52
CA THR A 25 -21.07 -9.72 9.41
C THR A 25 -19.58 -10.03 9.18
N THR A 26 -19.10 -11.25 9.38
CA THR A 26 -17.67 -11.59 9.12
C THR A 26 -17.41 -11.82 7.63
N PRO A 27 -16.38 -11.22 7.03
CA PRO A 27 -15.98 -11.49 5.64
C PRO A 27 -15.61 -12.96 5.40
N ASN A 28 -15.73 -13.40 4.14
CA ASN A 28 -15.36 -14.75 3.71
C ASN A 28 -14.27 -14.69 2.64
N VAL A 29 -13.12 -15.34 2.86
CA VAL A 29 -11.96 -15.26 1.96
C VAL A 29 -12.28 -15.78 0.56
N ARG A 30 -13.18 -16.77 0.42
CA ARG A 30 -13.60 -17.28 -0.89
C ARG A 30 -14.34 -16.22 -1.69
N ASP A 31 -15.20 -15.45 -1.05
CA ASP A 31 -15.96 -14.40 -1.72
C ASP A 31 -15.07 -13.19 -2.05
N SER A 32 -14.15 -12.84 -1.16
CA SER A 32 -13.10 -11.85 -1.41
C SER A 32 -12.22 -12.22 -2.61
N LEU A 33 -11.80 -13.49 -2.71
CA LEU A 33 -11.02 -13.98 -3.85
C LEU A 33 -11.84 -14.07 -5.15
N ARG A 34 -13.16 -14.34 -5.07
CA ARG A 34 -14.05 -14.24 -6.23
C ARG A 34 -14.10 -12.80 -6.74
N LEU A 35 -14.21 -11.82 -5.85
CA LEU A 35 -14.16 -10.39 -6.20
C LEU A 35 -12.86 -10.03 -6.91
N VAL A 36 -11.70 -10.47 -6.39
CA VAL A 36 -10.39 -10.31 -7.06
C VAL A 36 -10.39 -10.89 -8.46
N ASN A 37 -10.90 -12.11 -8.65
CA ASN A 37 -10.95 -12.74 -9.96
C ASN A 37 -11.83 -11.98 -10.97
N ILE A 38 -12.92 -11.37 -10.51
CA ILE A 38 -13.76 -10.48 -11.34
C ILE A 38 -12.96 -9.24 -11.74
N LEU A 39 -12.28 -8.60 -10.78
CA LEU A 39 -11.48 -7.39 -11.02
C LEU A 39 -10.31 -7.63 -11.97
N ILE A 40 -9.61 -8.76 -11.83
CA ILE A 40 -8.52 -9.19 -12.73
C ILE A 40 -9.02 -9.31 -14.18
N ARG A 41 -10.22 -9.88 -14.40
CA ARG A 41 -10.78 -10.09 -15.74
C ARG A 41 -11.33 -8.83 -16.39
N ARG A 42 -11.70 -7.82 -15.59
CA ARG A 42 -12.24 -6.56 -16.11
C ARG A 42 -11.21 -5.81 -16.95
N PRO A 43 -11.64 -5.09 -18.00
CA PRO A 43 -10.75 -4.24 -18.77
C PRO A 43 -10.11 -3.18 -17.88
N ILE A 44 -8.95 -2.69 -18.30
CA ILE A 44 -8.27 -1.59 -17.63
C ILE A 44 -8.99 -0.31 -18.02
N GLY A 45 -9.29 0.54 -17.03
CA GLY A 45 -9.85 1.86 -17.28
C GLY A 45 -8.83 2.84 -17.84
N PRO A 46 -9.18 4.14 -17.95
CA PRO A 46 -8.20 5.17 -18.29
C PRO A 46 -7.05 5.21 -17.28
N VAL A 47 -5.91 5.77 -17.67
CA VAL A 47 -4.76 5.95 -16.76
C VAL A 47 -5.20 6.76 -15.54
N SER A 48 -4.97 6.21 -14.33
CA SER A 48 -5.19 6.90 -13.07
C SER A 48 -4.17 8.01 -12.88
N VAL A 49 -4.60 9.25 -12.69
CA VAL A 49 -3.70 10.38 -12.38
C VAL A 49 -3.83 10.65 -10.90
N ARG A 50 -2.85 10.17 -10.13
CA ARG A 50 -2.84 10.22 -8.67
C ARG A 50 -2.21 11.53 -8.22
N ARG A 51 -2.94 12.28 -7.41
CA ARG A 51 -2.54 13.59 -6.86
C ARG A 51 -2.54 13.53 -5.34
N GLU A 52 -1.81 14.43 -4.71
CA GLU A 52 -1.86 14.58 -3.26
C GLU A 52 -3.30 14.97 -2.83
N CYS A 53 -3.87 14.31 -1.82
CA CYS A 53 -5.29 14.45 -1.45
C CYS A 53 -5.68 15.90 -1.07
N ARG A 54 -4.81 16.66 -0.40
CA ARG A 54 -4.99 18.08 -0.03
C ARG A 54 -4.78 19.05 -1.19
N MET A 55 -4.33 18.57 -2.34
CA MET A 55 -4.32 19.34 -3.60
C MET A 55 -5.63 19.20 -4.38
N LEU A 56 -6.48 18.25 -4.02
CA LEU A 56 -7.80 18.14 -4.63
C LEU A 56 -8.72 19.26 -4.11
N ASN A 57 -9.61 19.74 -4.96
CA ASN A 57 -10.71 20.56 -4.48
C ASN A 57 -11.78 19.68 -3.79
N THR A 58 -12.72 20.32 -3.09
CA THR A 58 -13.79 19.64 -2.35
C THR A 58 -14.55 18.63 -3.21
N SER A 59 -14.96 19.01 -4.42
CA SER A 59 -15.75 18.13 -5.31
C SER A 59 -14.94 16.93 -5.79
N GLU A 60 -13.65 17.12 -6.11
CA GLU A 60 -12.76 16.02 -6.49
C GLU A 60 -12.60 15.00 -5.35
N PHE A 61 -12.39 15.46 -4.11
CA PHE A 61 -12.25 14.59 -2.94
C PHE A 61 -13.57 13.91 -2.56
N GLU A 62 -14.70 14.63 -2.65
CA GLU A 62 -16.04 14.09 -2.43
C GLU A 62 -16.38 12.96 -3.41
N ARG A 63 -15.95 13.04 -4.68
CA ARG A 63 -16.18 11.96 -5.65
C ARG A 63 -15.45 10.68 -5.28
N ILE A 64 -14.22 10.78 -4.78
CA ILE A 64 -13.43 9.63 -4.30
C ILE A 64 -14.08 9.03 -3.06
N THR A 65 -14.50 9.87 -2.12
CA THR A 65 -15.10 9.41 -0.87
C THR A 65 -16.53 8.90 -1.02
N ASP A 66 -17.27 9.37 -2.01
CA ASP A 66 -18.57 8.83 -2.39
C ASP A 66 -18.47 7.39 -2.91
N VAL A 67 -17.52 7.08 -3.81
CA VAL A 67 -17.34 5.69 -4.29
C VAL A 67 -16.90 4.74 -3.17
N LEU A 68 -16.08 5.21 -2.22
CA LEU A 68 -15.72 4.46 -1.01
C LEU A 68 -16.96 4.12 -0.19
N ASN A 69 -17.79 5.14 0.07
CA ASN A 69 -19.03 5.00 0.82
C ASN A 69 -20.07 4.13 0.09
N ARG A 70 -20.14 4.17 -1.24
CA ARG A 70 -20.96 3.27 -2.04
C ARG A 70 -20.46 1.82 -1.92
N ALA A 71 -19.16 1.57 -2.02
CA ALA A 71 -18.59 0.24 -1.82
C ALA A 71 -18.81 -0.30 -0.41
N LYS A 72 -18.78 0.58 0.61
CA LYS A 72 -19.05 0.24 2.01
C LYS A 72 -20.51 -0.13 2.28
N ARG A 73 -21.45 0.47 1.55
CA ARG A 73 -22.89 0.15 1.63
C ARG A 73 -23.33 -1.02 0.75
N ASP A 74 -22.50 -1.41 -0.22
CA ASP A 74 -22.84 -2.45 -1.18
C ASP A 74 -22.70 -3.85 -0.56
N THR A 75 -23.83 -4.47 -0.23
CA THR A 75 -23.89 -5.79 0.43
C THR A 75 -23.96 -6.98 -0.54
N ARG A 76 -23.69 -6.79 -1.84
CA ARG A 76 -23.65 -7.90 -2.81
C ARG A 76 -22.55 -8.92 -2.52
N VAL A 77 -21.56 -8.53 -1.73
CA VAL A 77 -20.53 -9.41 -1.15
C VAL A 77 -20.56 -9.22 0.37
N ARG A 78 -20.39 -10.29 1.14
CA ARG A 78 -20.46 -10.24 2.60
C ARG A 78 -19.16 -9.68 3.21
N PRO A 79 -19.24 -8.77 4.21
CA PRO A 79 -20.45 -8.09 4.68
C PRO A 79 -20.85 -6.90 3.80
N ASN A 80 -19.88 -6.32 3.10
CA ASN A 80 -20.05 -5.40 1.99
C ASN A 80 -18.81 -5.50 1.08
N VAL A 81 -18.88 -4.90 -0.11
CA VAL A 81 -17.82 -4.95 -1.12
C VAL A 81 -16.49 -4.37 -0.60
N TYR A 82 -16.52 -3.28 0.17
CA TYR A 82 -15.32 -2.70 0.75
C TYR A 82 -14.65 -3.66 1.75
N ASP A 83 -15.39 -4.11 2.77
CA ASP A 83 -14.85 -4.96 3.84
C ASP A 83 -14.44 -6.33 3.32
N ALA A 84 -15.16 -6.87 2.34
CA ALA A 84 -14.77 -8.10 1.67
C ALA A 84 -13.41 -7.95 0.97
N PHE A 85 -13.16 -6.81 0.33
CA PHE A 85 -11.87 -6.57 -0.32
C PHE A 85 -10.76 -6.28 0.70
N ALA A 86 -11.02 -5.44 1.70
CA ALA A 86 -10.10 -5.15 2.81
C ALA A 86 -9.67 -6.44 3.52
N PHE A 87 -10.60 -7.39 3.69
CA PHE A 87 -10.31 -8.67 4.34
C PHE A 87 -9.17 -9.47 3.70
N LEU A 88 -8.85 -9.26 2.42
CA LEU A 88 -7.72 -9.94 1.77
C LEU A 88 -6.39 -9.57 2.43
N HIS A 89 -6.21 -8.33 2.85
CA HIS A 89 -4.99 -7.90 3.54
C HIS A 89 -5.00 -8.31 5.01
N ALA A 90 -6.18 -8.27 5.65
CA ALA A 90 -6.38 -8.76 7.01
C ALA A 90 -6.24 -10.29 7.16
N ASN A 91 -6.42 -11.05 6.08
CA ASN A 91 -6.43 -12.50 6.11
C ASN A 91 -5.00 -13.07 6.08
N PRO A 92 -4.59 -13.87 7.09
CA PRO A 92 -3.23 -14.38 7.18
C PRO A 92 -2.88 -15.32 6.02
N ASP A 93 -3.85 -16.03 5.44
CA ASP A 93 -3.56 -16.88 4.28
C ASP A 93 -3.27 -16.06 3.03
N VAL A 94 -3.67 -14.80 2.93
CA VAL A 94 -3.42 -13.98 1.74
C VAL A 94 -2.23 -13.05 1.94
N ASN A 95 -2.01 -12.56 3.17
CA ASN A 95 -1.00 -11.54 3.47
C ASN A 95 0.44 -12.06 3.70
N VAL A 96 0.68 -13.38 3.68
CA VAL A 96 1.99 -14.02 3.97
C VAL A 96 3.19 -13.47 3.21
N GLY A 97 3.01 -12.88 2.03
CA GLY A 97 4.10 -12.28 1.26
C GLY A 97 3.93 -10.79 1.02
N ALA A 98 3.00 -10.17 1.75
CA ALA A 98 2.68 -8.76 1.67
C ALA A 98 3.57 -7.90 2.57
N HIS A 99 4.25 -8.47 3.56
CA HIS A 99 5.02 -7.75 4.58
C HIS A 99 6.30 -8.51 4.93
N GLN A 100 7.31 -7.81 5.46
CA GLN A 100 8.59 -8.35 5.94
C GLN A 100 9.48 -8.97 4.86
N GLY A 101 9.40 -8.45 3.62
CA GLY A 101 10.25 -8.93 2.53
C GLY A 101 10.09 -8.14 1.23
N PRO A 102 10.83 -8.50 0.16
CA PRO A 102 10.81 -7.76 -1.11
C PRO A 102 9.46 -7.83 -1.84
N GLY A 103 8.57 -8.75 -1.41
CA GLY A 103 7.19 -8.83 -1.90
C GLY A 103 6.31 -7.65 -1.46
N PHE A 104 6.70 -6.87 -0.44
CA PHE A 104 5.90 -5.78 0.12
C PHE A 104 5.42 -4.77 -0.94
N LEU A 105 6.34 -4.17 -1.70
CA LEU A 105 6.00 -3.13 -2.68
C LEU A 105 5.19 -3.69 -3.87
N PRO A 106 5.60 -4.81 -4.51
CA PRO A 106 4.82 -5.40 -5.60
C PRO A 106 3.43 -5.88 -5.17
N PHE A 107 3.27 -6.45 -3.96
CA PHE A 107 1.97 -6.86 -3.43
C PHE A 107 1.04 -5.66 -3.27
N HIS A 108 1.49 -4.62 -2.58
CA HIS A 108 0.65 -3.45 -2.28
C HIS A 108 0.30 -2.65 -3.54
N ARG A 109 1.19 -2.59 -4.55
CA ARG A 109 0.87 -2.05 -5.87
C ARG A 109 -0.30 -2.75 -6.53
N VAL A 110 -0.27 -4.09 -6.58
CA VAL A 110 -1.39 -4.89 -7.13
C VAL A 110 -2.65 -4.65 -6.31
N PHE A 111 -2.52 -4.60 -4.98
CA PHE A 111 -3.65 -4.43 -4.08
C PHE A 111 -4.36 -3.08 -4.29
N VAL A 112 -3.60 -1.97 -4.31
CA VAL A 112 -4.11 -0.63 -4.61
C VAL A 112 -4.71 -0.56 -6.02
N PHE A 113 -4.05 -1.16 -7.02
CA PHE A 113 -4.59 -1.21 -8.39
C PHE A 113 -5.93 -1.93 -8.47
N LEU A 114 -6.05 -3.10 -7.84
CA LEU A 114 -7.31 -3.86 -7.83
C LEU A 114 -8.40 -3.13 -7.04
N PHE A 115 -8.04 -2.44 -5.95
CA PHE A 115 -8.97 -1.61 -5.20
C PHE A 115 -9.48 -0.42 -6.02
N GLU A 116 -8.60 0.26 -6.75
CA GLU A 116 -9.02 1.33 -7.66
C GLU A 116 -9.94 0.81 -8.78
N LYS A 117 -9.68 -0.39 -9.32
CA LYS A 117 -10.60 -1.05 -10.26
C LYS A 117 -11.97 -1.36 -9.64
N LEU A 118 -11.99 -1.71 -8.35
CA LEU A 118 -13.22 -1.93 -7.59
C LEU A 118 -14.01 -0.63 -7.46
N LEU A 119 -13.36 0.47 -7.07
CA LEU A 119 -14.02 1.78 -6.97
C LEU A 119 -14.53 2.27 -8.33
N ARG A 120 -13.78 1.98 -9.41
CA ARG A 120 -14.18 2.28 -10.80
C ARG A 120 -15.38 1.47 -11.31
N MET A 121 -15.87 0.50 -10.53
CA MET A 121 -17.18 -0.12 -10.78
C MET A 121 -18.33 0.86 -10.51
N TYR A 122 -18.12 1.85 -9.64
CA TYR A 122 -19.12 2.85 -9.25
C TYR A 122 -18.95 4.18 -9.98
N ASP A 123 -17.71 4.57 -10.29
CA ASP A 123 -17.38 5.71 -11.15
C ASP A 123 -16.09 5.42 -11.94
N PRO A 124 -16.16 5.18 -13.26
CA PRO A 124 -15.01 4.76 -14.06
C PRO A 124 -13.94 5.83 -14.25
N THR A 125 -14.21 7.08 -13.84
CA THR A 125 -13.31 8.23 -14.06
C THR A 125 -12.48 8.59 -12.84
N ILE A 126 -12.74 7.98 -11.68
CA ILE A 126 -11.99 8.29 -10.45
C ILE A 126 -10.54 7.81 -10.55
N SER A 127 -9.66 8.56 -9.89
CA SER A 127 -8.29 8.17 -9.60
C SER A 127 -8.12 8.32 -8.09
N LEU A 128 -7.49 7.37 -7.42
CA LEU A 128 -7.13 7.51 -6.02
C LEU A 128 -6.16 8.68 -5.85
N CYS A 129 -6.34 9.45 -4.79
CA CYS A 129 -5.31 10.38 -4.33
C CYS A 129 -4.31 9.66 -3.42
N TYR A 130 -3.11 10.21 -3.28
CA TYR A 130 -2.16 9.77 -2.27
C TYR A 130 -2.12 10.78 -1.12
N TRP A 131 -1.90 10.29 0.10
CA TRP A 131 -1.68 11.14 1.26
C TRP A 131 -0.19 11.19 1.56
N ASP A 132 0.45 12.33 1.28
CA ASP A 132 1.85 12.54 1.61
C ASP A 132 1.99 12.93 3.08
N SER A 133 2.18 11.94 3.95
CA SER A 133 2.31 12.19 5.38
C SER A 133 3.54 13.04 5.72
N SER A 134 4.54 13.19 4.83
CA SER A 134 5.70 14.06 5.08
C SER A 134 5.37 15.55 5.17
N LEU A 135 4.16 15.93 4.76
CA LEU A 135 3.63 17.29 4.89
C LEU A 135 2.82 17.50 6.17
N GLU A 136 2.58 16.44 6.96
CA GLU A 136 1.89 16.57 8.25
C GLU A 136 2.75 17.31 9.28
N PRO A 137 2.15 18.19 10.10
CA PRO A 137 2.83 18.86 11.20
C PRO A 137 3.04 17.91 12.38
N THR A 138 3.93 18.29 13.29
CA THR A 138 4.19 17.55 14.54
C THR A 138 2.94 17.41 15.40
N LEU A 139 2.06 18.42 15.41
CA LEU A 139 0.80 18.40 16.15
C LEU A 139 -0.36 18.06 15.19
N PRO A 140 -0.93 16.85 15.23
CA PRO A 140 -1.99 16.47 14.29
C PRO A 140 -3.20 17.41 14.33
N ALA A 141 -3.51 17.97 15.51
CA ALA A 141 -4.63 18.89 15.70
C ALA A 141 -4.53 20.17 14.86
N SER A 142 -3.34 20.54 14.36
CA SER A 142 -3.16 21.72 13.50
C SER A 142 -3.34 21.41 12.01
N SER A 143 -3.45 20.12 11.66
CA SER A 143 -3.57 19.66 10.29
C SER A 143 -5.02 19.59 9.81
N PRO A 144 -5.35 20.19 8.65
CA PRO A 144 -6.68 20.10 8.05
C PRO A 144 -7.06 18.66 7.67
N THR A 145 -6.08 17.76 7.53
CA THR A 145 -6.28 16.32 7.32
C THR A 145 -7.29 15.75 8.32
N TRP A 146 -7.22 16.16 9.58
CA TRP A 146 -8.04 15.62 10.68
C TRP A 146 -9.31 16.44 10.95
N THR A 147 -9.81 17.16 9.95
CA THR A 147 -11.09 17.87 10.00
C THR A 147 -12.18 17.09 9.28
N SER A 148 -13.45 17.42 9.54
CA SER A 148 -14.60 16.80 8.88
C SER A 148 -14.63 16.99 7.35
N ARG A 149 -13.84 17.92 6.81
CA ARG A 149 -13.70 18.13 5.36
C ARG A 149 -12.82 17.07 4.69
N LEU A 150 -11.93 16.43 5.46
CA LEU A 150 -11.02 15.40 4.99
C LEU A 150 -11.23 14.11 5.80
N PHE A 151 -10.23 13.67 6.57
CA PHE A 151 -10.25 12.35 7.20
C PHE A 151 -11.10 12.31 8.46
N GLY A 152 -11.39 13.46 9.09
CA GLY A 152 -12.27 13.55 10.24
C GLY A 152 -11.59 13.18 11.56
N THR A 153 -12.36 12.59 12.47
CA THR A 153 -12.00 12.39 13.87
C THR A 153 -10.63 11.68 14.02
N PRO A 154 -9.63 12.32 14.68
CA PRO A 154 -8.28 11.76 14.81
C PRO A 154 -8.12 10.76 15.96
N SER A 155 -8.96 10.82 16.99
CA SER A 155 -8.81 9.96 18.19
C SER A 155 -10.17 9.41 18.64
N GLY A 156 -10.18 8.14 19.03
CA GLY A 156 -11.38 7.41 19.45
C GLY A 156 -12.21 6.90 18.28
N VAL A 157 -13.52 6.73 18.50
CA VAL A 157 -14.46 6.30 17.45
C VAL A 157 -14.60 7.40 16.40
N VAL A 158 -14.48 7.03 15.13
CA VAL A 158 -14.55 7.99 14.02
C VAL A 158 -15.99 8.43 13.80
N GLN A 159 -16.31 9.68 14.16
CA GLN A 159 -17.66 10.25 14.10
C GLN A 159 -17.86 11.31 13.01
N SER A 160 -16.76 11.84 12.47
CA SER A 160 -16.77 12.89 11.44
C SER A 160 -15.85 12.54 10.28
N GLY A 161 -15.88 13.35 9.21
CA GLY A 161 -15.16 13.06 7.97
C GLY A 161 -15.92 12.06 7.11
N PHE A 162 -15.33 11.69 5.97
CA PHE A 162 -16.01 10.84 5.01
C PHE A 162 -16.30 9.41 5.50
N ALA A 163 -15.57 8.96 6.53
CA ALA A 163 -15.70 7.66 7.16
C ALA A 163 -16.42 7.71 8.53
N GLY A 164 -17.09 8.84 8.83
CA GLY A 164 -17.85 9.02 10.08
C GLY A 164 -18.91 7.93 10.24
N GLY A 165 -18.91 7.26 11.40
CA GLY A 165 -19.87 6.21 11.74
C GLY A 165 -19.67 4.89 11.01
N TRP A 166 -18.53 4.69 10.33
CA TRP A 166 -18.23 3.40 9.69
C TRP A 166 -18.14 2.27 10.72
N MET A 167 -18.90 1.20 10.46
CA MET A 167 -18.77 -0.07 11.17
C MET A 167 -17.93 -1.04 10.34
N THR A 168 -16.97 -1.69 10.97
CA THR A 168 -16.11 -2.72 10.39
C THR A 168 -16.54 -4.09 10.93
N PRO A 169 -16.03 -5.20 10.37
CA PRO A 169 -16.24 -6.53 10.95
C PRO A 169 -15.77 -6.68 12.40
N LEU A 170 -14.93 -5.75 12.88
CA LEU A 170 -14.34 -5.74 14.21
C LEU A 170 -15.03 -4.74 15.17
N GLY A 171 -16.08 -4.05 14.71
CA GLY A 171 -16.75 -2.97 15.44
C GLY A 171 -16.54 -1.59 14.81
N PRO A 172 -16.83 -0.51 15.54
CA PRO A 172 -16.69 0.85 15.02
C PRO A 172 -15.25 1.15 14.56
N LEU A 173 -15.11 1.93 13.49
CA LEU A 173 -13.81 2.45 13.08
C LEU A 173 -13.23 3.33 14.20
N THR A 174 -12.00 3.04 14.62
CA THR A 174 -11.26 3.81 15.64
C THR A 174 -9.89 4.23 15.14
N ARG A 175 -9.41 5.38 15.64
CA ARG A 175 -8.08 5.96 15.36
C ARG A 175 -7.45 6.48 16.63
N ASN A 176 -6.13 6.68 16.60
CA ASN A 176 -5.41 7.26 17.72
C ASN A 176 -4.21 8.10 17.25
N VAL A 177 -4.51 9.12 16.45
CA VAL A 177 -3.51 9.85 15.67
C VAL A 177 -2.50 10.56 16.57
N GLY A 178 -1.21 10.37 16.28
CA GLY A 178 -0.10 11.07 16.93
C GLY A 178 0.26 10.58 18.33
N GLN A 179 -0.31 9.47 18.81
CA GLN A 179 0.08 8.89 20.09
C GLN A 179 1.36 8.05 20.02
N VAL A 180 1.55 7.32 18.92
CA VAL A 180 2.70 6.45 18.66
C VAL A 180 3.13 6.65 17.21
N GLY A 181 4.37 6.31 16.85
CA GLY A 181 4.86 6.46 15.48
C GLY A 181 4.99 7.92 15.06
N ARG A 182 5.13 8.14 13.75
CA ARG A 182 5.26 9.47 13.17
C ARG A 182 4.95 9.47 11.67
N PRO A 183 4.62 10.63 11.08
CA PRO A 183 4.65 10.78 9.63
C PRO A 183 6.05 10.56 9.06
N TYR A 184 6.15 10.43 7.72
CA TYR A 184 7.45 10.43 7.06
C TYR A 184 8.20 11.74 7.34
N ILE A 185 9.52 11.68 7.41
CA ILE A 185 10.37 12.87 7.38
C ILE A 185 11.16 12.89 6.08
N ALA A 186 11.64 14.08 5.67
CA ALA A 186 12.41 14.24 4.43
C ALA A 186 13.59 13.25 4.34
N GLN A 187 14.23 12.98 5.47
CA GLN A 187 15.38 12.09 5.56
C GLN A 187 15.04 10.62 5.31
N ASP A 188 13.82 10.16 5.62
CA ASP A 188 13.36 8.81 5.26
C ASP A 188 13.32 8.68 3.73
N LEU A 189 12.66 9.64 3.08
CA LEU A 189 12.47 9.63 1.62
C LEU A 189 13.80 9.77 0.88
N GLU A 190 14.68 10.65 1.36
CA GLU A 190 16.02 10.81 0.81
C GLU A 190 16.83 9.51 0.87
N ARG A 191 16.84 8.82 2.02
CA ARG A 191 17.58 7.57 2.19
C ARG A 191 17.09 6.48 1.25
N ILE A 192 15.76 6.33 1.14
CA ILE A 192 15.13 5.35 0.23
C ILE A 192 15.47 5.66 -1.23
N LEU A 193 15.31 6.93 -1.65
CA LEU A 193 15.51 7.38 -3.03
C LEU A 193 16.99 7.53 -3.44
N GLN A 194 17.93 7.30 -2.53
CA GLN A 194 19.35 7.23 -2.85
C GLN A 194 19.84 5.78 -3.04
N ARG A 195 18.97 4.78 -2.88
CA ARG A 195 19.29 3.37 -3.15
C ARG A 195 19.02 3.01 -4.61
N ASP A 196 19.61 1.91 -5.05
CA ASP A 196 19.61 1.49 -6.45
C ASP A 196 18.94 0.16 -6.69
N PHE A 197 18.85 -0.70 -5.68
CA PHE A 197 18.28 -2.04 -5.78
C PHE A 197 17.18 -2.26 -4.74
N LEU A 198 16.14 -3.02 -5.12
CA LEU A 198 14.97 -3.34 -4.30
C LEU A 198 15.39 -3.94 -2.96
N GLY A 199 16.40 -4.82 -2.98
CA GLY A 199 16.95 -5.42 -1.78
C GLY A 199 17.46 -4.41 -0.75
N GLU A 200 17.96 -3.24 -1.17
CA GLU A 200 18.49 -2.22 -0.25
C GLU A 200 17.39 -1.45 0.50
N ILE A 201 16.15 -1.47 -0.02
CA ILE A 201 14.99 -0.78 0.56
C ILE A 201 13.93 -1.74 1.10
N SER A 202 14.23 -3.03 1.19
CA SER A 202 13.30 -4.07 1.63
C SER A 202 13.98 -5.07 2.55
N PHE A 203 13.21 -5.72 3.43
CA PHE A 203 13.72 -6.84 4.20
C PHE A 203 14.07 -8.04 3.30
N PRO A 204 14.95 -8.95 3.73
CA PRO A 204 15.80 -8.85 4.93
C PRO A 204 17.08 -8.03 4.70
N ALA A 205 17.41 -7.72 3.45
CA ALA A 205 18.72 -7.17 3.09
C ALA A 205 18.88 -5.67 3.42
N GLY A 206 17.82 -4.88 3.32
CA GLY A 206 17.84 -3.45 3.56
C GLY A 206 17.92 -3.10 5.04
N ASP A 207 18.82 -2.17 5.36
CA ASP A 207 18.90 -1.57 6.70
C ASP A 207 17.56 -0.92 7.09
N VAL A 208 17.18 -1.02 8.37
CA VAL A 208 16.05 -0.34 9.02
C VAL A 208 15.95 1.13 8.59
N ASP A 209 17.08 1.79 8.36
CA ASP A 209 17.13 3.19 7.95
C ASP A 209 16.82 3.48 6.48
N ASN A 210 16.97 2.47 5.62
CA ASN A 210 16.68 2.56 4.18
C ASN A 210 15.42 1.78 3.78
N ASN A 211 14.87 1.00 4.70
CA ASN A 211 13.75 0.11 4.46
C ASN A 211 12.43 0.87 4.36
N LEU A 212 11.78 0.80 3.20
CA LEU A 212 10.55 1.54 2.93
C LEU A 212 9.40 1.03 3.80
N GLU A 213 9.28 -0.29 3.97
CA GLU A 213 8.25 -0.90 4.81
C GLU A 213 8.38 -0.45 6.28
N GLU A 214 9.61 -0.36 6.78
CA GLU A 214 9.86 0.12 8.13
C GLU A 214 9.43 1.58 8.32
N LYS A 215 9.77 2.47 7.37
CA LYS A 215 9.37 3.88 7.46
C LYS A 215 7.85 4.03 7.31
N HIS A 216 7.23 3.19 6.49
CA HIS A 216 5.79 3.06 6.36
C HIS A 216 5.11 2.63 7.67
N ASN A 217 5.72 1.73 8.44
CA ASN A 217 5.19 1.25 9.72
C ASN A 217 5.04 2.39 10.76
N TYR A 218 5.90 3.41 10.70
CA TYR A 218 5.73 4.60 11.54
C TYR A 218 4.44 5.35 11.24
N VAL A 219 4.00 5.39 9.98
CA VAL A 219 2.77 6.08 9.58
C VAL A 219 1.52 5.28 9.96
N HIS A 220 1.57 3.96 9.81
CA HIS A 220 0.53 3.08 10.37
C HIS A 220 0.35 3.29 11.87
N SER A 221 1.47 3.27 12.60
CA SER A 221 1.50 3.55 14.04
C SER A 221 1.01 4.97 14.36
N PHE A 222 1.38 5.96 13.54
CA PHE A 222 0.95 7.35 13.65
C PHE A 222 -0.56 7.51 13.59
N VAL A 223 -1.25 6.81 12.70
CA VAL A 223 -2.72 6.88 12.64
C VAL A 223 -3.35 6.09 13.80
N GLY A 224 -2.75 4.96 14.17
CA GLY A 224 -3.19 4.14 15.29
C GLY A 224 -4.61 3.56 15.11
N GLY A 225 -5.22 3.09 16.20
CA GLY A 225 -6.51 2.41 16.13
C GLY A 225 -6.43 1.20 15.19
N LEU A 226 -7.36 1.10 14.24
CA LEU A 226 -7.35 0.01 13.26
C LEU A 226 -6.14 0.07 12.32
N MET A 227 -5.62 1.27 12.00
CA MET A 227 -4.42 1.41 11.16
C MET A 227 -3.14 0.87 11.81
N GLY A 228 -3.13 0.68 13.13
CA GLY A 228 -1.92 0.26 13.86
C GLY A 228 -1.59 -1.24 13.76
N GLN A 229 -2.47 -2.07 13.20
CA GLN A 229 -2.27 -3.53 13.13
C GLN A 229 -2.49 -4.05 11.72
N VAL A 230 -1.65 -4.99 11.28
CA VAL A 230 -1.70 -5.58 9.93
C VAL A 230 -3.06 -6.24 9.66
N GLU A 231 -3.61 -6.92 10.65
CA GLU A 231 -4.87 -7.67 10.56
C GLU A 231 -6.10 -6.75 10.47
N THR A 232 -5.95 -5.44 10.68
CA THR A 232 -7.08 -4.51 10.77
C THR A 232 -6.95 -3.25 9.92
N ALA A 233 -5.74 -2.88 9.49
CA ALA A 233 -5.46 -1.58 8.90
C ALA A 233 -6.27 -1.28 7.64
N SER A 234 -6.43 -2.27 6.76
CA SER A 234 -7.17 -2.11 5.51
C SER A 234 -8.67 -1.82 5.68
N TYR A 235 -9.24 -2.00 6.88
CA TYR A 235 -10.62 -1.59 7.17
C TYR A 235 -10.76 -0.08 7.39
N ASP A 236 -9.68 0.64 7.74
CA ASP A 236 -9.67 2.11 7.73
C ASP A 236 -9.38 2.61 6.30
N PRO A 237 -10.25 3.44 5.70
CA PRO A 237 -10.02 3.91 4.34
C PRO A 237 -8.80 4.81 4.15
N ILE A 238 -8.17 5.31 5.23
CA ILE A 238 -6.86 5.98 5.15
C ILE A 238 -5.78 5.04 4.60
N PHE A 239 -5.90 3.74 4.84
CA PHE A 239 -5.00 2.71 4.29
C PHE A 239 -4.76 2.92 2.79
N TRP A 240 -5.81 3.17 2.03
CA TRP A 240 -5.71 3.29 0.58
C TRP A 240 -4.97 4.55 0.14
N PHE A 241 -5.18 5.67 0.82
CA PHE A 241 -4.46 6.91 0.50
C PHE A 241 -2.98 6.82 0.91
N HIS A 242 -2.70 6.15 2.04
CA HIS A 242 -1.34 5.89 2.49
C HIS A 242 -0.59 4.93 1.55
N HIS A 243 -1.21 3.80 1.18
CA HIS A 243 -0.60 2.84 0.26
C HIS A 243 -0.52 3.35 -1.18
N THR A 244 -1.37 4.30 -1.57
CA THR A 244 -1.18 5.04 -2.83
C THR A 244 0.07 5.91 -2.79
N MET A 245 0.42 6.52 -1.64
CA MET A 245 1.69 7.23 -1.45
C MET A 245 2.89 6.27 -1.49
N VAL A 246 2.80 5.12 -0.81
CA VAL A 246 3.83 4.06 -0.86
C VAL A 246 4.08 3.62 -2.30
N ASP A 247 3.04 3.37 -3.08
CA ASP A 247 3.15 2.95 -4.48
C ASP A 247 3.73 4.05 -5.39
N CYS A 248 3.38 5.31 -5.12
CA CYS A 248 3.99 6.46 -5.81
C CYS A 248 5.48 6.62 -5.47
N LEU A 249 5.88 6.41 -4.21
CA LEU A 249 7.28 6.42 -3.79
C LEU A 249 8.06 5.26 -4.43
N TYR A 250 7.44 4.07 -4.48
CA TYR A 250 8.02 2.92 -5.18
C TYR A 250 8.21 3.22 -6.68
N GLU A 251 7.24 3.85 -7.34
CA GLU A 251 7.44 4.22 -8.74
C GLU A 251 8.55 5.25 -8.94
N LEU A 252 8.66 6.25 -8.06
CA LEU A 252 9.75 7.23 -8.11
C LEU A 252 11.12 6.57 -7.96
N PHE A 253 11.26 5.60 -7.03
CA PHE A 253 12.45 4.77 -6.92
C PHE A 253 12.75 4.02 -8.23
N ARG A 254 11.75 3.35 -8.81
CA ARG A 254 11.89 2.63 -10.09
C ARG A 254 12.27 3.55 -11.25
N GLU A 255 11.81 4.80 -11.26
CA GLU A 255 12.25 5.80 -12.24
C GLU A 255 13.73 6.15 -12.09
N GLN A 256 14.25 6.25 -10.86
CA GLN A 256 15.67 6.48 -10.61
C GLN A 256 16.53 5.28 -11.05
N GLN A 257 16.07 4.06 -10.79
CA GLN A 257 16.71 2.85 -11.30
C GLN A 257 16.86 2.90 -12.83
N ARG A 258 15.77 3.24 -13.55
CA ARG A 258 15.80 3.36 -15.01
C ARG A 258 16.76 4.43 -15.50
N LYS A 259 16.86 5.58 -14.81
CA LYS A 259 17.84 6.63 -15.11
C LYS A 259 19.29 6.14 -14.97
N LYS A 260 19.52 5.13 -14.12
CA LYS A 260 20.82 4.47 -13.91
C LYS A 260 21.01 3.21 -14.78
N GLY A 261 20.07 2.91 -15.68
CA GLY A 261 20.14 1.72 -16.55
C GLY A 261 19.78 0.40 -15.87
N ILE A 262 19.24 0.44 -14.66
CA ILE A 262 18.75 -0.73 -13.92
C ILE A 262 17.32 -1.02 -14.37
N ASN A 263 17.00 -2.29 -14.68
CA ASN A 263 15.65 -2.70 -15.05
C ASN A 263 14.86 -3.13 -13.80
N PRO A 264 13.86 -2.36 -13.35
CA PRO A 264 13.11 -2.67 -12.13
C PRO A 264 12.33 -3.99 -12.19
N MET A 265 11.97 -4.47 -13.38
CA MET A 265 11.25 -5.75 -13.54
C MET A 265 12.14 -6.96 -13.24
N ARG A 266 13.46 -6.78 -13.24
CA ARG A 266 14.47 -7.84 -13.03
C ARG A 266 15.26 -7.67 -11.74
N ASP A 267 15.03 -6.59 -11.03
CA ASP A 267 15.70 -6.26 -9.79
C ASP A 267 14.98 -6.92 -8.59
N TRP A 268 15.00 -8.26 -8.56
CA TRP A 268 14.57 -9.02 -7.40
C TRP A 268 15.80 -9.46 -6.61
N PRO A 269 15.87 -9.22 -5.29
CA PRO A 269 17.03 -9.62 -4.51
C PRO A 269 17.16 -11.15 -4.46
N ALA A 270 18.41 -11.63 -4.45
CA ALA A 270 18.70 -13.05 -4.32
C ALA A 270 18.32 -13.59 -2.93
N ASP A 271 18.53 -12.77 -1.89
CA ASP A 271 18.00 -13.02 -0.55
C ASP A 271 16.65 -12.33 -0.40
N TYR A 272 15.60 -13.16 -0.40
CA TYR A 272 14.22 -12.72 -0.21
C TYR A 272 13.64 -13.22 1.12
N GLY A 273 14.46 -13.81 2.00
CA GLY A 273 14.01 -14.40 3.26
C GLY A 273 12.99 -15.53 3.04
N GLU A 274 11.77 -15.33 3.52
CA GLU A 274 10.72 -16.36 3.48
C GLU A 274 10.28 -16.70 2.04
N PRO A 275 9.96 -17.98 1.74
CA PRO A 275 9.58 -18.42 0.39
C PRO A 275 8.37 -17.68 -0.21
N ALA A 276 7.50 -17.10 0.61
CA ALA A 276 6.35 -16.31 0.15
C ALA A 276 6.78 -15.03 -0.61
N HIS A 277 8.00 -14.54 -0.40
CA HIS A 277 8.57 -13.40 -1.10
C HIS A 277 9.43 -13.79 -2.32
N ALA A 278 9.52 -15.06 -2.68
CA ALA A 278 10.19 -15.44 -3.91
C ALA A 278 9.47 -14.82 -5.12
N PRO A 279 10.17 -14.42 -6.19
CA PRO A 279 9.56 -13.70 -7.32
C PRO A 279 8.41 -14.49 -7.98
N PHE A 280 8.53 -15.82 -8.02
CA PHE A 280 7.52 -16.70 -8.60
C PHE A 280 6.56 -17.32 -7.59
N ALA A 281 6.67 -16.95 -6.30
CA ALA A 281 5.70 -17.37 -5.29
C ALA A 281 4.31 -16.81 -5.62
N ALA A 282 3.27 -17.53 -5.23
CA ALA A 282 1.90 -17.08 -5.39
C ALA A 282 1.66 -15.84 -4.52
N MET A 283 1.17 -14.76 -5.14
CA MET A 283 0.69 -13.57 -4.44
C MET A 283 -0.62 -13.85 -3.67
N ARG A 284 -1.28 -14.98 -3.97
CA ARG A 284 -2.55 -15.41 -3.37
C ARG A 284 -3.73 -14.46 -3.65
N MET A 285 -3.57 -13.54 -4.60
CA MET A 285 -4.63 -12.75 -5.24
C MET A 285 -4.89 -13.26 -6.66
N GLY A 286 -5.68 -14.32 -6.79
CA GLY A 286 -5.92 -15.00 -8.07
C GLY A 286 -4.72 -15.83 -8.52
N ARG A 287 -4.32 -15.73 -9.79
CA ARG A 287 -3.16 -16.47 -10.37
C ARG A 287 -1.89 -15.64 -10.42
N LEU A 288 -1.85 -14.52 -9.70
CA LEU A 288 -0.72 -13.60 -9.69
C LEU A 288 0.44 -14.14 -8.85
N ARG A 289 1.64 -13.81 -9.29
CA ARG A 289 2.91 -14.05 -8.60
C ARG A 289 3.48 -12.73 -8.11
N MET A 290 4.38 -12.77 -7.15
CA MET A 290 4.99 -11.56 -6.59
C MET A 290 5.65 -10.67 -7.65
N ILE A 291 6.39 -11.27 -8.59
CA ILE A 291 7.04 -10.55 -9.69
C ILE A 291 6.05 -9.85 -10.64
N ASP A 292 4.78 -10.28 -10.70
CA ASP A 292 3.80 -9.65 -11.57
C ASP A 292 3.48 -8.23 -11.11
N GLY A 293 3.63 -7.94 -9.80
CA GLY A 293 3.52 -6.58 -9.24
C GLY A 293 4.68 -5.66 -9.63
N ALA A 294 5.85 -6.20 -9.99
CA ALA A 294 7.00 -5.41 -10.44
C ALA A 294 6.95 -5.07 -11.94
N ASN A 295 5.89 -5.44 -12.66
CA ASN A 295 5.79 -5.30 -14.10
C ASN A 295 5.58 -3.84 -14.56
N ASP A 296 6.27 -3.41 -15.62
CA ASP A 296 6.12 -2.08 -16.21
C ASP A 296 4.74 -1.81 -16.83
N PHE A 297 3.91 -2.84 -16.95
CA PHE A 297 2.47 -2.70 -17.19
C PHE A 297 1.85 -1.60 -16.32
N PHE A 298 2.20 -1.53 -15.03
CA PHE A 298 1.61 -0.54 -14.13
C PHE A 298 1.97 0.89 -14.54
N THR A 299 3.26 1.17 -14.67
CA THR A 299 3.81 2.48 -15.06
C THR A 299 3.33 2.92 -16.44
N ASN A 300 3.25 1.98 -17.39
CA ASN A 300 2.99 2.31 -18.80
C ASN A 300 1.50 2.42 -19.12
N ARG A 301 0.62 1.78 -18.35
CA ARG A 301 -0.79 1.61 -18.73
C ARG A 301 -1.79 1.96 -17.65
N THR A 302 -1.42 1.98 -16.36
CA THR A 302 -2.42 1.98 -15.28
C THR A 302 -2.48 3.27 -14.49
N PHE A 303 -1.35 3.84 -14.09
CA PHE A 303 -1.33 5.05 -13.27
C PHE A 303 -0.11 5.94 -13.57
N ARG A 304 -0.22 7.20 -13.17
CA ARG A 304 0.87 8.18 -13.05
C ARG A 304 0.67 8.95 -11.75
N CYS A 305 1.76 9.15 -11.00
CA CYS A 305 1.74 9.98 -9.81
C CYS A 305 2.23 11.38 -10.16
N LEU A 306 1.43 12.40 -9.85
CA LEU A 306 1.95 13.77 -9.90
C LEU A 306 2.88 14.00 -8.72
N PRO A 307 3.86 14.93 -8.83
CA PRO A 307 4.74 15.25 -7.72
C PRO A 307 3.97 15.77 -6.51
N SER A 308 4.42 15.40 -5.31
CA SER A 308 3.96 16.02 -4.07
C SER A 308 4.29 17.53 -4.09
N PRO A 309 3.37 18.41 -3.63
CA PRO A 309 3.56 19.86 -3.63
C PRO A 309 4.52 20.28 -2.50
N ILE A 310 5.73 19.72 -2.48
CA ILE A 310 6.67 19.97 -1.39
C ILE A 310 7.14 21.42 -1.38
N PHE A 311 7.45 21.97 -2.56
CA PHE A 311 8.01 23.31 -2.71
C PHE A 311 6.95 24.31 -3.17
N CYS A 312 7.04 25.54 -2.67
CA CYS A 312 6.10 26.60 -2.99
C CYS A 312 6.76 27.98 -3.00
N THR A 313 6.15 28.88 -3.75
CA THR A 313 6.42 30.33 -3.74
C THR A 313 5.25 31.12 -3.17
N SER A 314 4.05 30.55 -3.22
CA SER A 314 2.83 31.14 -2.69
C SER A 314 1.85 30.06 -2.21
N ASN A 315 0.79 30.46 -1.49
CA ASN A 315 -0.27 29.53 -1.06
C ASN A 315 -0.99 28.85 -2.23
N ALA A 316 -1.00 29.47 -3.43
CA ALA A 316 -1.63 28.87 -4.61
C ALA A 316 -0.95 27.55 -5.01
N ASP A 317 0.35 27.40 -4.73
CA ASP A 317 1.12 26.19 -5.03
C ASP A 317 0.76 25.02 -4.09
N CYS A 318 0.15 25.32 -2.93
CA CYS A 318 -0.17 24.35 -1.87
C CYS A 318 -1.64 23.90 -1.86
N GLY A 319 -2.47 24.42 -2.77
CA GLY A 319 -3.89 24.08 -2.81
C GLY A 319 -4.69 24.68 -1.65
N ALA A 320 -5.91 24.17 -1.45
CA ALA A 320 -6.88 24.75 -0.50
C ALA A 320 -6.68 24.30 0.95
N TYR A 321 -5.93 23.21 1.17
CA TYR A 321 -5.79 22.56 2.48
C TYR A 321 -4.34 22.59 2.99
N MET A 322 -3.46 23.39 2.39
CA MET A 322 -2.11 23.59 2.89
C MET A 322 -1.70 25.05 2.67
N ARG A 323 -0.68 25.51 3.39
CA ARG A 323 -0.11 26.85 3.22
C ARG A 323 1.36 26.78 2.89
N CYS A 324 1.85 27.79 2.19
CA CYS A 324 3.28 27.93 1.94
C CYS A 324 3.96 28.52 3.17
N ASN A 325 5.02 27.87 3.65
CA ASN A 325 5.92 28.46 4.63
C ASN A 325 6.99 29.28 3.89
N PRO A 326 6.97 30.62 3.98
CA PRO A 326 7.90 31.46 3.25
C PRO A 326 9.35 31.31 3.73
N ALA A 327 9.58 30.89 4.97
CA ALA A 327 10.93 30.70 5.51
C ALA A 327 11.64 29.49 4.92
N THR A 328 10.88 28.44 4.58
CA THR A 328 11.43 27.19 4.03
C THR A 328 11.09 26.97 2.56
N SER A 329 10.21 27.79 1.99
CA SER A 329 9.62 27.61 0.65
C SER A 329 8.98 26.23 0.49
N ARG A 330 8.29 25.75 1.54
CA ARG A 330 7.65 24.44 1.57
C ARG A 330 6.18 24.51 1.93
N CYS A 331 5.35 23.70 1.29
CA CYS A 331 3.97 23.54 1.72
C CYS A 331 3.91 22.78 3.05
N LEU A 332 3.04 23.25 3.94
CA LEU A 332 2.77 22.63 5.23
C LEU A 332 1.27 22.41 5.38
N SER A 333 0.90 21.23 5.88
CA SER A 333 -0.47 20.90 6.27
C SER A 333 -0.77 21.40 7.67
N ASP A 334 -0.58 22.70 7.88
CA ASP A 334 -0.71 23.36 9.17
C ASP A 334 -1.55 24.62 8.99
N THR A 335 -2.82 24.45 8.66
CA THR A 335 -3.70 25.55 8.25
C THR A 335 -4.66 26.01 9.35
N LEU A 336 -4.59 25.38 10.53
CA LEU A 336 -5.38 25.81 11.69
C LEU A 336 -4.52 26.75 12.54
N ASP A 337 -4.37 28.00 12.11
CA ASP A 337 -4.05 29.08 13.06
C ASP A 337 -5.17 29.13 14.11
N VAL A 338 -4.78 29.25 15.39
CA VAL A 338 -5.66 29.31 16.56
C VAL A 338 -6.79 30.29 16.29
N VAL A 339 -8.02 29.79 16.10
CA VAL A 339 -9.21 30.63 16.18
C VAL A 339 -9.22 31.19 17.60
N PRO A 340 -9.08 32.51 17.84
CA PRO A 340 -9.35 33.05 19.16
C PRO A 340 -10.81 32.71 19.46
N ALA A 341 -11.07 32.11 20.60
CA ALA A 341 -12.43 31.84 21.03
C ALA A 341 -13.20 33.16 21.14
N SER A 342 -13.96 33.50 20.10
CA SER A 342 -14.97 34.55 20.14
C SER A 342 -16.32 33.94 19.77
N SER A 343 -17.01 33.51 20.83
CA SER A 343 -18.45 33.71 21.07
C SER A 343 -19.43 33.55 19.90
N GLY A 344 -20.36 32.61 20.06
CA GLY A 344 -21.78 32.90 19.81
C GLY A 344 -22.46 32.06 18.74
N ALA A 345 -23.49 31.34 19.18
CA ALA A 345 -24.35 30.43 18.45
C ALA A 345 -25.23 31.05 17.35
N ALA A 346 -25.71 30.15 16.46
CA ALA A 346 -26.93 30.21 15.64
C ALA A 346 -26.98 31.31 14.58
N SER A 347 -27.50 31.16 13.38
CA SER A 347 -28.28 30.16 12.64
C SER A 347 -28.09 30.53 11.16
N ASP A 348 -28.41 29.65 10.21
CA ASP A 348 -29.37 30.01 9.15
C ASP A 348 -29.48 28.93 8.08
N LEU A 349 -30.50 28.13 8.35
CA LEU A 349 -31.23 27.26 7.47
C LEU A 349 -32.05 28.14 6.50
N ASN A 350 -31.43 28.73 5.46
CA ASN A 350 -32.18 29.51 4.47
C ASN A 350 -31.57 29.62 3.05
N THR A 351 -30.76 28.65 2.62
CA THR A 351 -30.28 28.60 1.21
C THR A 351 -30.58 27.27 0.53
N LEU A 352 -31.75 26.70 0.83
CA LEU A 352 -32.37 25.62 0.08
C LEU A 352 -33.74 26.11 -0.36
N LEU A 353 -33.78 26.83 -1.48
CA LEU A 353 -34.90 26.99 -2.41
C LEU A 353 -34.52 28.10 -3.40
N ASN A 354 -33.98 27.71 -4.56
CA ASN A 354 -34.25 28.33 -5.87
C ASN A 354 -33.31 27.76 -6.93
N GLY A 355 -33.87 27.28 -8.05
CA GLY A 355 -33.14 27.19 -9.31
C GLY A 355 -33.17 25.85 -10.04
N LEU A 356 -34.37 25.33 -10.33
CA LEU A 356 -34.60 24.36 -11.41
C LEU A 356 -34.20 24.96 -12.77
N GLY A 357 -33.51 24.18 -13.60
CA GLY A 357 -33.35 24.47 -15.04
C GLY A 357 -32.21 23.71 -15.72
N GLY A 358 -32.49 22.55 -16.31
CA GLY A 358 -31.66 21.99 -17.40
C GLY A 358 -32.21 22.43 -18.78
N PRO A 359 -31.86 21.76 -19.89
CA PRO A 359 -30.61 21.09 -20.26
C PRO A 359 -30.15 21.47 -21.70
N ARG A 360 -28.88 21.28 -22.10
CA ARG A 360 -28.51 21.03 -23.53
C ARG A 360 -27.22 20.20 -23.69
N SER A 361 -27.30 19.25 -24.64
CA SER A 361 -26.30 18.24 -25.04
C SER A 361 -25.23 18.78 -25.99
N VAL A 362 -24.08 18.10 -26.15
CA VAL A 362 -23.51 17.73 -27.48
C VAL A 362 -22.58 16.49 -27.40
N ASN A 363 -22.95 15.47 -28.18
CA ASN A 363 -22.26 14.38 -28.91
C ASN A 363 -20.87 13.79 -28.57
N ASN A 364 -20.92 12.45 -28.67
CA ASN A 364 -19.90 11.41 -28.83
C ASN A 364 -18.91 11.62 -30.00
N LEU A 365 -17.67 11.16 -29.80
CA LEU A 365 -16.89 10.39 -30.78
C LEU A 365 -16.05 9.34 -30.03
N LEU A 366 -16.49 8.09 -30.08
CA LEU A 366 -15.79 6.90 -29.59
C LEU A 366 -15.15 6.18 -30.79
N ASN A 367 -13.82 6.13 -30.84
CA ASN A 367 -13.11 5.14 -31.67
C ASN A 367 -12.75 3.94 -30.79
N SER A 368 -13.36 2.81 -31.12
CA SER A 368 -13.16 1.52 -30.47
C SER A 368 -11.89 0.83 -30.99
N ALA A 369 -11.01 0.44 -30.07
CA ALA A 369 -10.00 -0.58 -30.29
C ALA A 369 -10.28 -1.74 -29.32
N PRO A 370 -10.12 -3.01 -29.74
CA PRO A 370 -10.52 -4.16 -28.92
C PRO A 370 -9.64 -4.29 -27.68
N ALA A 371 -10.25 -4.19 -26.50
CA ALA A 371 -9.59 -4.38 -25.21
C ALA A 371 -9.28 -5.86 -24.96
N ARG A 372 -8.00 -6.22 -24.88
CA ARG A 372 -7.54 -7.55 -24.44
C ARG A 372 -7.50 -7.59 -22.91
N GLY A 373 -8.03 -8.67 -22.32
CA GLY A 373 -8.08 -8.86 -20.87
C GLY A 373 -6.70 -9.12 -20.26
N PHE A 374 -6.49 -8.66 -19.02
CA PHE A 374 -5.21 -8.72 -18.28
C PHE A 374 -4.58 -10.12 -18.17
N ASN A 375 -5.38 -11.20 -18.15
CA ASN A 375 -4.87 -12.58 -18.18
C ASN A 375 -4.19 -12.99 -19.50
N GLN A 376 -4.47 -12.32 -20.62
CA GLN A 376 -3.85 -12.65 -21.92
C GLN A 376 -2.43 -12.10 -22.06
N LEU A 377 -1.99 -11.23 -21.16
CA LEU A 377 -0.63 -10.68 -21.15
C LEU A 377 0.40 -11.61 -20.47
N PHE A 378 -0.07 -12.67 -19.77
CA PHE A 378 0.76 -13.53 -18.92
C PHE A 378 0.70 -15.02 -19.30
N GLN A 379 0.31 -15.36 -20.53
CA GLN A 379 0.52 -16.71 -21.05
C GLN A 379 1.97 -16.83 -21.51
N ALA A 380 2.75 -17.70 -20.85
CA ALA A 380 4.02 -18.17 -21.39
C ALA A 380 3.76 -18.89 -22.74
N PRO A 381 4.68 -18.83 -23.72
CA PRO A 381 4.57 -19.63 -24.92
C PRO A 381 4.51 -21.11 -24.52
N SER A 382 3.54 -21.85 -25.05
CA SER A 382 3.59 -23.30 -25.07
C SER A 382 4.85 -23.74 -25.83
N LEU A 383 5.58 -24.72 -25.30
CA LEU A 383 6.78 -25.32 -25.88
C LEU A 383 6.51 -26.18 -27.13
N ASP A 384 5.54 -25.78 -27.97
CA ASP A 384 5.14 -26.50 -29.18
C ASP A 384 5.08 -25.55 -30.39
N ALA A 385 6.14 -24.78 -30.60
CA ALA A 385 6.34 -23.99 -31.83
C ALA A 385 7.82 -23.72 -32.11
N LEU A 386 8.63 -24.78 -32.15
CA LEU A 386 9.93 -24.76 -32.81
C LEU A 386 10.04 -26.01 -33.69
N SER A 387 9.30 -26.01 -34.80
CA SER A 387 9.65 -26.85 -35.95
C SER A 387 10.41 -26.00 -36.97
N ALA A 388 11.47 -26.61 -37.48
CA ALA A 388 12.50 -26.03 -38.31
C ALA A 388 11.97 -25.31 -39.56
N SER A 389 12.50 -24.12 -39.86
CA SER A 389 13.14 -23.78 -41.13
C SER A 389 13.34 -22.27 -41.28
N SER A 390 14.44 -21.91 -41.97
CA SER A 390 14.76 -20.58 -42.54
C SER A 390 15.29 -19.49 -41.59
N PHE A 391 16.62 -19.40 -41.46
CA PHE A 391 17.43 -18.31 -42.02
C PHE A 391 18.89 -18.44 -41.52
N LEU A 392 19.76 -18.99 -42.36
CA LEU A 392 21.21 -18.81 -42.26
C LEU A 392 21.67 -18.18 -43.57
N GLN A 393 22.04 -16.90 -43.53
CA GLN A 393 22.94 -16.34 -44.53
C GLN A 393 23.69 -15.10 -44.00
N SER A 394 25.02 -15.19 -44.08
CA SER A 394 26.06 -14.19 -43.76
C SER A 394 26.17 -13.87 -42.26
N ILE A 395 27.33 -13.90 -41.59
CA ILE A 395 28.72 -13.53 -41.90
C ILE A 395 29.58 -14.47 -41.00
N GLY A 396 30.65 -15.15 -41.43
CA GLY A 396 31.86 -14.65 -42.06
C GLY A 396 33.00 -14.58 -41.02
N ASP A 397 33.76 -15.68 -40.92
CA ASP A 397 35.16 -15.82 -40.47
C ASP A 397 35.72 -15.06 -39.25
N SER A 398 36.16 -15.83 -38.24
CA SER A 398 37.58 -15.87 -37.84
C SER A 398 37.86 -17.08 -36.93
N ARG A 399 39.05 -17.67 -37.12
CA ARG A 399 39.48 -19.00 -36.67
C ARG A 399 40.27 -18.98 -35.35
N PHE A 400 40.40 -20.19 -34.78
CA PHE A 400 41.40 -20.70 -33.80
C PHE A 400 41.24 -20.23 -32.34
N GLY A 401 41.31 -21.09 -31.31
CA GLY A 401 41.85 -22.44 -31.25
C GLY A 401 41.33 -23.28 -30.07
N SER A 402 41.51 -24.57 -30.23
CA SER A 402 41.23 -25.68 -29.32
C SER A 402 42.19 -25.76 -28.12
N GLY A 403 41.67 -26.18 -26.96
CA GLY A 403 42.47 -26.64 -25.83
C GLY A 403 41.62 -27.43 -24.84
N THR A 404 41.77 -28.74 -24.86
CA THR A 404 41.09 -29.76 -24.05
C THR A 404 41.73 -30.03 -22.69
N LEU A 405 40.88 -30.42 -21.74
CA LEU A 405 41.06 -31.41 -20.65
C LEU A 405 41.99 -31.12 -19.46
N GLY A 406 41.43 -31.35 -18.25
CA GLY A 406 42.18 -31.44 -17.00
C GLY A 406 41.28 -31.68 -15.78
N SER A 407 40.87 -32.93 -15.58
CA SER A 407 40.26 -33.44 -14.34
C SER A 407 41.31 -33.62 -13.24
N SER A 408 40.98 -33.30 -11.97
CA SER A 408 40.97 -34.26 -10.83
C SER A 408 41.22 -33.65 -9.42
N VAL A 409 40.44 -34.19 -8.45
CA VAL A 409 40.75 -34.55 -7.04
C VAL A 409 40.68 -33.51 -5.89
N PHE A 410 39.71 -33.80 -5.00
CA PHE A 410 39.63 -33.67 -3.53
C PHE A 410 40.75 -32.99 -2.73
N SER A 411 40.36 -32.10 -1.80
CA SER A 411 40.78 -32.24 -0.39
C SER A 411 39.77 -31.61 0.59
N ARG A 412 39.61 -32.26 1.76
CA ARG A 412 38.83 -31.84 2.93
C ARG A 412 39.64 -30.83 3.78
N GLY A 413 38.96 -29.87 4.41
CA GLY A 413 39.49 -29.12 5.57
C GLY A 413 38.49 -28.06 6.06
N ARG A 414 37.76 -28.32 7.15
CA ARG A 414 38.01 -27.79 8.52
C ARG A 414 37.63 -26.30 8.72
N LEU A 415 36.50 -26.08 9.41
CA LEU A 415 36.28 -24.99 10.38
C LEU A 415 37.37 -25.05 11.49
N PRO A 416 37.70 -24.00 12.30
CA PRO A 416 36.87 -22.91 12.90
C PRO A 416 37.70 -21.57 13.04
N PRO A 417 37.54 -20.61 14.00
CA PRO A 417 36.55 -20.43 15.08
C PRO A 417 35.94 -19.00 15.23
N ALA A 418 34.96 -18.96 16.13
CA ALA A 418 34.29 -17.78 16.69
C ALA A 418 35.25 -16.77 17.34
N ILE A 419 34.90 -15.48 17.24
CA ILE A 419 35.48 -14.40 18.05
C ILE A 419 34.36 -13.63 18.75
N TYR A 420 34.66 -13.37 20.02
CA TYR A 420 33.87 -12.80 21.09
C TYR A 420 33.26 -11.42 20.81
N PHE A 421 32.04 -11.24 21.33
CA PHE A 421 31.44 -9.94 21.64
C PHE A 421 32.27 -9.19 22.69
N GLN A 422 32.57 -7.93 22.43
CA GLN A 422 33.01 -6.99 23.44
C GLN A 422 31.83 -6.06 23.77
N GLN A 423 31.43 -6.09 25.04
CA GLN A 423 30.40 -5.25 25.63
C GLN A 423 30.80 -3.78 25.55
N ALA A 424 29.89 -2.94 25.06
CA ALA A 424 29.80 -1.54 25.45
C ALA A 424 28.40 -1.34 26.05
N SER A 425 28.39 -0.98 27.32
CA SER A 425 27.25 -0.70 28.18
C SER A 425 26.45 0.51 27.67
N ILE A 426 25.17 0.30 27.37
CA ILE A 426 24.15 1.37 27.38
C ILE A 426 22.99 0.86 28.22
N THR A 427 22.59 1.71 29.16
CA THR A 427 21.66 1.47 30.25
C THR A 427 20.24 1.18 29.77
N SER A 428 19.62 0.24 30.46
CA SER A 428 18.20 -0.14 30.39
C SER A 428 17.28 1.04 30.70
N ASP A 429 16.48 1.45 29.72
CA ASP A 429 15.02 1.61 29.80
C ASP A 429 14.51 1.89 28.36
N ASP A 430 13.37 1.29 27.99
CA ASP A 430 12.62 1.42 26.71
C ASP A 430 13.02 0.60 25.46
N ILE A 431 13.29 -0.70 25.59
CA ILE A 431 13.13 -1.65 24.46
C ILE A 431 12.43 -2.93 24.94
N LEU A 432 11.10 -2.93 24.93
CA LEU A 432 10.28 -4.15 24.99
C LEU A 432 8.88 -3.84 24.43
N PHE A 433 8.74 -3.85 23.10
CA PHE A 433 7.49 -4.23 22.43
C PHE A 433 7.86 -4.61 20.98
N PHE A 434 7.29 -5.72 20.49
CA PHE A 434 7.58 -6.42 19.22
C PHE A 434 8.65 -7.52 19.22
N LEU A 435 8.53 -8.49 20.14
CA LEU A 435 8.88 -9.88 19.83
C LEU A 435 7.95 -10.84 20.60
N ALA A 436 6.81 -11.19 20.00
CA ALA A 436 6.10 -12.43 20.27
C ALA A 436 4.98 -12.60 19.22
N ILE A 437 4.99 -13.71 18.47
CA ILE A 437 3.84 -14.54 18.06
C ILE A 437 4.28 -15.47 16.89
N PHE A 438 4.73 -16.70 17.21
CA PHE A 438 4.17 -18.00 16.81
C PHE A 438 5.12 -19.16 17.20
N PRO A 439 4.60 -20.33 17.63
CA PRO A 439 5.41 -21.44 18.11
C PRO A 439 5.88 -22.33 16.95
N ARG A 440 7.16 -22.73 17.03
CA ARG A 440 7.75 -23.82 16.24
C ARG A 440 6.94 -25.11 16.41
N ARG A 441 6.50 -25.74 15.32
CA ARG A 441 6.29 -27.19 15.29
C ARG A 441 7.48 -27.84 14.59
N LEU A 442 8.21 -28.63 15.37
CA LEU A 442 9.16 -29.64 14.90
C LEU A 442 8.44 -30.99 14.86
N PHE A 443 8.81 -31.77 13.84
CA PHE A 443 8.36 -33.10 13.40
C PHE A 443 7.13 -33.14 12.48
#